data_AF-A0A951FXD6-F1
#
_entry.id   AF-A0A951FXD6-F1
#
_cell.length_a   1.000
_cell.length_b   1.000
_cell.length_c   1.000
_cell.angle_alpha   90.00
_cell.angle_beta   90.00
_cell.angle_gamma   90.00
#
_symmetry.space_group_name_H-M   'P 1'
#
loop_
_entity.id
_entity.type
_entity.pdbx_description
1 polymer ?
#
loop_
_entity_poly.entity_id
_entity_poly.type
_entity_poly.pdbx_seq_one_letter_code
_entity_poly.pdbx_strand_id
1 'polypeptide(L)'
;TGEELIDAGELTREIKARDRELANPYTKDLQITAIRGARRYIPDRLSRVAKPHRLLDPGAGPLIAVRLWILTRKTLGGLETDLSARVMKADGEPLPGLYAAGEVAGFGGGGVHGYRSLEGTFLGGCLFSGRAAGRAVAQSL
;
A
#
# COMPACT_ATOMS: atom_id res chain seq x y z
N THR A 1 22.89 -18.72 -3.96
CA THR A 1 21.80 -19.12 -4.88
C THR A 1 20.43 -19.24 -4.21
N GLY A 2 20.28 -19.03 -2.89
CA GLY A 2 18.95 -18.81 -2.27
C GLY A 2 18.04 -20.04 -2.20
N GLU A 3 18.61 -21.24 -2.32
CA GLU A 3 17.88 -22.51 -2.45
C GLU A 3 17.34 -23.04 -1.10
N GLU A 4 17.69 -22.41 0.03
CA GLU A 4 17.30 -22.85 1.39
C GLU A 4 16.58 -21.76 2.21
N LEU A 5 15.87 -20.83 1.57
CA LEU A 5 15.14 -19.76 2.29
C LEU A 5 13.82 -20.25 2.93
N ILE A 6 13.35 -21.45 2.58
CA ILE A 6 12.09 -22.00 3.07
C ILE A 6 12.33 -23.43 3.52
N ASP A 7 12.10 -23.70 4.81
CA ASP A 7 12.03 -25.06 5.33
C ASP A 7 10.62 -25.63 5.11
N ALA A 8 10.53 -26.72 4.34
CA ALA A 8 9.26 -27.34 3.98
C ALA A 8 8.52 -27.93 5.19
N GLY A 9 9.26 -28.45 6.17
CA GLY A 9 8.70 -29.02 7.39
C GLY A 9 8.08 -27.94 8.27
N GLU A 10 8.78 -26.83 8.44
CA GLU A 10 8.30 -25.64 9.13
C GLU A 10 7.09 -25.03 8.44
N LEU A 11 7.15 -24.81 7.12
CA LEU A 11 6.01 -24.30 6.36
C LEU A 11 4.77 -25.19 6.55
N THR A 12 4.95 -26.52 6.48
CA THR A 12 3.87 -27.48 6.72
C THR A 12 3.32 -27.37 8.14
N ARG A 13 4.19 -27.19 9.13
CA ARG A 13 3.83 -27.03 10.54
C ARG A 13 2.98 -25.79 10.75
N GLU A 14 3.39 -24.67 10.17
CA GLU A 14 2.70 -23.38 10.25
C GLU A 14 1.32 -23.43 9.60
N ILE A 15 1.22 -24.00 8.39
CA ILE A 15 -0.07 -24.16 7.70
C ILE A 15 -1.02 -25.03 8.52
N LYS A 16 -0.54 -26.16 9.04
CA LYS A 16 -1.35 -27.05 9.90
C LYS A 16 -1.76 -26.37 11.20
N ALA A 17 -0.88 -25.55 11.80
CA ALA A 17 -1.20 -24.79 13.01
C ALA A 17 -2.35 -23.82 12.75
N ARG A 18 -2.27 -23.01 11.68
CA ARG A 18 -3.35 -22.11 11.25
C ARG A 18 -4.66 -22.86 10.97
N ASP A 19 -4.61 -24.00 10.28
CA ASP A 19 -5.81 -24.78 9.95
C ASP A 19 -6.48 -25.36 11.20
N ARG A 20 -5.71 -25.71 12.24
CA ARG A 20 -6.27 -26.08 13.56
C ARG A 20 -6.97 -24.90 14.23
N GLU A 21 -6.39 -23.70 14.17
CA GLU A 21 -7.03 -22.50 14.71
C GLU A 21 -8.35 -22.18 14.00
N LEU A 22 -8.40 -22.37 12.68
CA LEU A 22 -9.64 -22.18 11.94
C LEU A 22 -10.74 -23.17 12.35
N ALA A 23 -10.38 -24.44 12.61
CA ALA A 23 -11.31 -25.47 13.05
C ALA A 23 -11.75 -25.28 14.51
N ASN A 24 -10.93 -24.61 15.35
CA ASN A 24 -11.23 -24.37 16.76
C ASN A 24 -12.29 -23.25 16.94
N PRO A 25 -13.49 -23.53 17.46
CA PRO A 25 -14.51 -22.51 17.70
C PRO A 25 -14.07 -21.43 18.71
N TYR A 26 -13.12 -21.76 19.59
CA TYR A 26 -12.65 -20.91 20.68
C TYR A 26 -11.25 -20.31 20.45
N THR A 27 -10.74 -20.37 19.21
CA THR A 27 -9.43 -19.80 18.82
C THR A 27 -9.23 -18.37 19.33
N LYS A 28 -7.98 -18.08 19.69
CA LYS A 28 -7.51 -16.72 20.03
C LYS A 28 -6.56 -16.16 18.97
N ASP A 29 -6.42 -16.86 17.84
CA ASP A 29 -5.71 -16.32 16.69
C ASP A 29 -6.38 -15.01 16.24
N LEU A 30 -5.59 -13.95 16.14
CA LEU A 30 -6.09 -12.61 15.87
C LEU A 30 -6.67 -12.50 14.45
N GLN A 31 -6.08 -13.19 13.47
CA GLN A 31 -6.54 -13.16 12.09
C GLN A 31 -7.87 -13.89 11.93
N ILE A 32 -7.99 -15.09 12.50
CA ILE A 32 -9.24 -15.87 12.46
C ILE A 32 -10.34 -15.16 13.25
N THR A 33 -10.02 -14.58 14.40
CA THR A 33 -10.97 -13.78 15.20
C THR A 33 -11.47 -12.58 14.40
N ALA A 34 -10.57 -11.85 13.71
CA ALA A 34 -10.94 -10.72 12.87
C ALA A 34 -11.84 -11.14 11.69
N ILE A 35 -11.51 -12.24 10.99
CA ILE A 35 -12.35 -12.78 9.90
C ILE A 35 -13.75 -13.14 10.42
N ARG A 36 -13.83 -13.84 11.56
CA ARG A 36 -15.12 -14.23 12.16
C ARG A 36 -15.91 -12.99 12.60
N GLY A 37 -15.24 -11.99 13.18
CA GLY A 37 -15.83 -10.70 13.56
C GLY A 37 -16.41 -9.96 12.37
N ALA A 38 -15.63 -9.79 11.30
CA ALA A 38 -16.07 -9.12 10.07
C ALA A 38 -17.26 -9.83 9.42
N ARG A 39 -17.27 -11.18 9.43
CA ARG A 39 -18.40 -11.98 8.93
C ARG A 39 -19.65 -11.93 9.80
N ARG A 40 -19.63 -11.35 11.02
CA ARG A 40 -20.87 -11.10 11.78
C ARG A 40 -21.68 -9.97 11.15
N TYR A 41 -21.03 -9.05 10.45
CA TYR A 41 -21.71 -7.99 9.72
C TYR A 41 -22.21 -8.52 8.37
N ILE A 42 -23.53 -8.47 8.13
CA ILE A 42 -24.17 -9.13 6.98
C ILE A 42 -23.66 -8.60 5.63
N PRO A 43 -23.54 -7.28 5.40
CA PRO A 43 -23.02 -6.77 4.14
C PRO A 43 -21.61 -7.29 3.86
N ASP A 44 -20.70 -7.20 4.83
CA ASP A 44 -19.33 -7.71 4.70
C ASP A 44 -19.29 -9.21 4.42
N ARG A 45 -20.15 -9.99 5.08
CA ARG A 45 -20.23 -11.44 4.91
C ARG A 45 -20.61 -11.84 3.47
N LEU A 46 -21.43 -11.03 2.80
CA LEU A 46 -21.97 -11.30 1.47
C LEU A 46 -21.11 -10.72 0.35
N SER A 47 -20.47 -9.57 0.54
CA SER A 47 -19.78 -8.86 -0.56
C SER A 47 -18.26 -8.78 -0.43
N ARG A 48 -17.70 -8.79 0.78
CA ARG A 48 -16.30 -8.37 1.00
C ARG A 48 -15.42 -9.45 1.60
N VAL A 49 -15.91 -10.18 2.59
CA VAL A 49 -15.11 -11.12 3.38
C VAL A 49 -15.38 -12.52 2.85
N ALA A 50 -14.36 -13.22 2.36
CA ALA A 50 -14.51 -14.59 1.90
C ALA A 50 -14.94 -15.54 3.04
N LYS A 51 -15.64 -16.63 2.70
CA LYS A 51 -15.92 -17.70 3.67
C LYS A 51 -14.58 -18.40 3.98
N PRO A 52 -14.14 -18.45 5.25
CA PRO A 52 -12.86 -19.07 5.55
C PRO A 52 -12.95 -20.59 5.42
N HIS A 53 -11.89 -21.19 4.91
CA HIS A 53 -11.66 -22.63 4.86
C HIS A 53 -10.20 -22.93 5.21
N ARG A 54 -9.92 -24.21 5.48
CA ARG A 54 -8.56 -24.68 5.75
C ARG A 54 -7.73 -24.55 4.49
N LEU A 55 -6.49 -24.09 4.59
CA LEU A 55 -5.59 -23.98 3.45
C LEU A 55 -5.34 -25.35 2.82
N LEU A 56 -5.28 -26.42 3.62
CA LEU A 56 -5.09 -27.79 3.15
C LEU A 56 -6.40 -28.55 2.86
N ASP A 57 -7.52 -27.84 2.70
CA ASP A 57 -8.78 -28.47 2.26
C ASP A 57 -8.65 -28.99 0.81
N PRO A 58 -8.79 -30.30 0.55
CA PRO A 58 -8.68 -30.84 -0.81
C PRO A 58 -9.68 -30.22 -1.79
N GLY A 59 -10.84 -29.78 -1.30
CA GLY A 59 -11.86 -29.12 -2.13
C GLY A 59 -11.55 -27.66 -2.47
N ALA A 60 -10.53 -27.07 -1.85
CA ALA A 60 -10.11 -25.69 -2.07
C ALA A 60 -8.71 -25.57 -2.71
N GLY A 61 -8.16 -26.69 -3.18
CA GLY A 61 -6.89 -26.71 -3.91
C GLY A 61 -7.04 -26.39 -5.41
N PRO A 62 -5.91 -26.40 -6.16
CA PRO A 62 -4.55 -26.62 -5.68
C PRO A 62 -3.96 -25.40 -4.93
N LEU A 63 -2.95 -25.64 -4.09
CA LEU A 63 -2.17 -24.55 -3.50
C LEU A 63 -1.31 -23.85 -4.56
N ILE A 64 -1.16 -22.53 -4.42
CA ILE A 64 -0.32 -21.70 -5.30
C ILE A 64 0.79 -21.07 -4.47
N ALA A 65 2.03 -21.20 -4.94
CA ALA A 65 3.18 -20.50 -4.39
C ALA A 65 3.65 -19.43 -5.37
N VAL A 66 3.85 -18.20 -4.87
CA VAL A 66 4.34 -17.07 -5.68
C VAL A 66 5.63 -16.57 -5.06
N ARG A 67 6.72 -16.59 -5.83
CA ARG A 67 7.98 -15.98 -5.42
C ARG A 67 7.86 -14.45 -5.52
N LEU A 68 7.92 -13.78 -4.39
CA LEU A 68 7.90 -12.32 -4.32
C LEU A 68 9.32 -11.77 -4.26
N TRP A 69 9.50 -10.59 -4.84
CA TRP A 69 10.74 -9.81 -4.79
C TRP A 69 10.42 -8.42 -4.28
N ILE A 70 11.35 -7.85 -3.51
CA ILE A 70 11.25 -6.44 -3.13
C ILE A 70 11.49 -5.62 -4.39
N LEU A 71 10.50 -4.79 -4.73
CA LEU A 71 10.56 -3.85 -5.83
C LEU A 71 10.35 -2.45 -5.29
N THR A 72 11.26 -1.53 -5.60
CA THR A 72 11.05 -0.10 -5.35
C THR A 72 9.93 0.37 -6.26
N ARG A 73 8.78 0.72 -5.68
CA ARG A 73 7.59 1.09 -6.46
C ARG A 73 7.50 2.58 -6.77
N LYS A 74 7.97 3.45 -5.86
CA LYS A 74 7.76 4.90 -5.87
C LYS A 74 8.83 5.62 -5.06
N THR A 75 9.10 6.88 -5.37
CA THR A 75 9.93 7.79 -4.57
C THR A 75 9.08 8.87 -3.91
N LEU A 76 9.07 8.89 -2.57
CA LEU A 76 8.31 9.90 -1.79
C LEU A 76 9.06 11.23 -1.66
N GLY A 77 10.36 11.24 -1.92
CA GLY A 77 11.15 12.45 -2.05
C GLY A 77 10.88 13.17 -3.38
N GLY A 78 11.46 14.37 -3.51
CA GLY A 78 11.32 15.16 -4.72
C GLY A 78 11.79 16.59 -4.49
N LEU A 79 11.55 17.43 -5.50
CA LEU A 79 11.75 18.87 -5.40
C LEU A 79 10.75 19.45 -4.38
N GLU A 80 11.27 20.25 -3.45
CA GLU A 80 10.42 21.01 -2.54
C GLU A 80 9.66 22.07 -3.35
N THR A 81 8.37 22.22 -3.05
CA THR A 81 7.52 23.21 -3.70
C THR A 81 6.62 23.91 -2.69
N ASP A 82 6.25 25.15 -2.99
CA ASP A 82 5.18 25.84 -2.27
C ASP A 82 3.77 25.43 -2.75
N LEU A 83 2.73 26.09 -2.23
CA LEU A 83 1.32 25.83 -2.58
C LEU A 83 0.97 26.22 -4.03
N SER A 84 1.81 27.01 -4.69
CA SER A 84 1.70 27.35 -6.10
C SER A 84 2.54 26.44 -7.00
N ALA A 85 3.09 25.35 -6.43
CA ALA A 85 3.93 24.36 -7.10
C ALA A 85 5.24 24.93 -7.68
N ARG A 86 5.69 26.09 -7.20
CA ARG A 86 7.00 26.67 -7.56
C ARG A 86 8.08 25.88 -6.85
N VAL A 87 9.15 25.53 -7.55
CA VAL A 87 10.28 24.83 -6.92
C VAL A 87 11.03 25.78 -6.00
N MET A 88 11.37 25.32 -4.80
CA MET A 88 12.08 26.11 -3.80
C MET A 88 13.59 25.90 -3.92
N LYS A 89 14.35 26.97 -3.72
CA LYS A 89 15.80 26.91 -3.50
C LYS A 89 16.11 26.56 -2.04
N ALA A 90 17.37 26.25 -1.76
CA ALA A 90 17.83 25.95 -0.39
C ALA A 90 17.71 27.13 0.59
N ASP A 91 17.60 28.37 0.09
CA ASP A 91 17.36 29.58 0.90
C ASP A 91 15.88 29.81 1.22
N GLY A 92 14.98 28.93 0.76
CA GLY A 92 13.54 29.03 0.96
C GLY A 92 12.83 29.97 -0.01
N GLU A 93 13.54 30.57 -0.98
CA GLU A 93 12.95 31.40 -2.01
C GLU A 93 12.57 30.58 -3.26
N PRO A 94 11.49 30.93 -3.98
CA PRO A 94 11.13 30.27 -5.23
C PRO A 94 12.23 30.40 -6.28
N LEU A 95 12.51 29.32 -7.01
CA LEU A 95 13.34 29.35 -8.21
C LEU A 95 12.51 29.88 -9.40
N PRO A 96 12.87 31.04 -9.99
CA PRO A 96 12.05 31.65 -11.04
C PRO A 96 11.84 30.74 -12.25
N GLY A 97 10.59 30.64 -12.71
CA GLY A 97 10.22 29.89 -13.90
C GLY A 97 10.20 28.36 -13.76
N LEU A 98 10.56 27.81 -12.60
CA LEU A 98 10.56 26.36 -12.38
C LEU A 98 9.39 25.92 -11.48
N TYR A 99 8.61 24.96 -11.98
CA TYR A 99 7.48 24.37 -11.28
C TYR A 99 7.60 22.84 -11.28
N ALA A 100 7.07 22.18 -10.26
CA ALA A 100 7.10 20.72 -10.16
C ALA A 100 5.78 20.18 -9.61
N ALA A 101 5.36 19.01 -10.11
CA ALA A 101 4.11 18.37 -9.73
C ALA A 101 4.22 16.85 -9.87
N GLY A 102 3.38 16.11 -9.13
CA GLY A 102 3.41 14.64 -9.14
C GLY A 102 4.66 14.05 -8.49
N GLU A 103 5.11 12.88 -8.95
CA GLU A 103 6.17 12.11 -8.27
C GLU A 103 7.49 12.87 -8.15
N VAL A 104 7.86 13.72 -9.11
CA VAL A 104 9.07 14.56 -9.03
C VAL A 104 9.03 15.55 -7.85
N ALA A 105 7.84 15.83 -7.31
CA ALA A 105 7.62 16.64 -6.12
C ALA A 105 7.08 15.80 -4.94
N GLY A 106 7.36 14.50 -4.90
CA GLY A 106 6.86 13.62 -3.82
C GLY A 106 5.35 13.35 -3.87
N PHE A 107 4.78 13.30 -5.08
CA PHE A 107 3.35 13.08 -5.35
C PHE A 107 2.42 14.17 -4.80
N GLY A 108 2.85 15.43 -4.83
CA GLY A 108 1.98 16.54 -4.46
C GLY A 108 2.68 17.83 -4.05
N GLY A 109 4.01 17.80 -3.88
CA GLY A 109 4.79 18.93 -3.43
C GLY A 109 4.88 19.03 -1.91
N GLY A 110 5.82 19.85 -1.44
CA GLY A 110 5.91 20.30 -0.03
C GLY A 110 5.98 19.17 1.01
N GLY A 111 6.48 17.99 0.67
CA GLY A 111 6.61 16.87 1.61
C GLY A 111 5.27 16.27 2.07
N VAL A 112 4.20 16.39 1.29
CA VAL A 112 2.83 15.96 1.66
C VAL A 112 2.72 14.51 2.17
N HIS A 113 3.61 13.61 1.72
CA HIS A 113 3.65 12.21 2.16
C HIS A 113 4.72 11.92 3.23
N GLY A 114 5.59 12.88 3.55
CA GLY A 114 6.70 12.72 4.49
C GLY A 114 7.49 11.42 4.24
N TYR A 115 7.68 10.63 5.30
CA TYR A 115 8.37 9.34 5.24
C TYR A 115 7.50 8.17 4.76
N ARG A 116 6.17 8.28 4.85
CA ARG A 116 5.23 7.20 4.55
C ARG A 116 3.94 7.76 3.97
N SER A 117 3.61 7.33 2.77
CA SER A 117 2.34 7.64 2.10
C SER A 117 1.21 6.72 2.54
N LEU A 118 -0.02 7.22 2.49
CA LEU A 118 -1.22 6.41 2.57
C LEU A 118 -1.54 5.78 1.20
N GLU A 119 -2.08 4.56 1.19
CA GLU A 119 -2.51 3.95 -0.06
C GLU A 119 -3.63 4.76 -0.71
N GLY A 120 -3.58 4.90 -2.04
CA GLY A 120 -4.58 5.63 -2.83
C GLY A 120 -4.34 7.14 -2.97
N THR A 121 -3.41 7.77 -2.24
CA THR A 121 -3.24 9.24 -2.27
C THR A 121 -2.41 9.77 -3.44
N PHE A 122 -1.59 8.91 -4.07
CA PHE A 122 -0.61 9.31 -5.07
C PHE A 122 -1.22 9.94 -6.33
N LEU A 123 -2.23 9.30 -6.92
CA LEU A 123 -2.84 9.78 -8.17
C LEU A 123 -3.52 11.13 -7.95
N GLY A 124 -4.27 11.25 -6.85
CA GLY A 124 -4.89 12.52 -6.46
C GLY A 124 -3.85 13.62 -6.30
N GLY A 125 -2.76 13.33 -5.58
CA GLY A 125 -1.66 14.26 -5.39
C GLY A 125 -1.02 14.73 -6.71
N CYS A 126 -0.80 13.83 -7.66
CA CYS A 126 -0.33 14.20 -9.02
C CYS A 126 -1.33 15.11 -9.76
N LEU A 127 -2.61 14.77 -9.75
CA LEU A 127 -3.63 15.53 -10.48
C LEU A 127 -3.83 16.94 -9.89
N PHE A 128 -3.89 17.05 -8.56
CA PHE A 128 -4.12 18.34 -7.91
C PHE A 128 -2.90 19.24 -7.95
N SER A 129 -1.69 18.71 -7.73
CA SER A 129 -0.45 19.49 -7.88
C SER A 129 -0.23 19.90 -9.33
N GLY A 130 -0.50 19.02 -10.31
CA GLY A 130 -0.42 19.36 -11.73
C GLY A 130 -1.39 20.48 -12.12
N ARG A 131 -2.63 20.43 -11.61
CA ARG A 131 -3.60 21.52 -11.80
C ARG A 131 -3.14 22.82 -11.16
N ALA A 132 -2.57 22.77 -9.96
CA ALA A 132 -2.05 23.95 -9.26
C ALA A 132 -0.89 24.58 -10.03
N ALA A 133 0.09 23.77 -10.45
CA ALA A 133 1.21 24.19 -11.28
C ALA A 133 0.76 24.85 -12.59
N GLY A 134 -0.14 24.20 -13.34
CA GLY A 134 -0.63 24.75 -14.60
C GLY A 134 -1.34 26.10 -14.45
N ARG A 135 -2.13 26.28 -13.38
CA ARG A 135 -2.76 27.58 -13.06
C ARG A 135 -1.74 28.64 -12.67
N ALA A 136 -0.74 28.29 -11.87
CA ALA A 136 0.28 29.23 -11.43
C ALA A 136 1.17 29.68 -12.59
N VAL A 137 1.54 28.77 -13.50
CA VAL A 137 2.26 29.10 -14.74
C VAL A 137 1.44 30.07 -15.58
N ALA A 138 0.16 29.77 -15.83
CA ALA A 138 -0.70 30.63 -16.65
C ALA A 138 -0.90 32.05 -16.08
N GLN A 139 -0.83 32.22 -14.76
CA GLN A 139 -0.92 33.53 -14.09
C GLN A 139 0.41 34.31 -14.10
N SER A 140 1.53 33.63 -14.39
CA SER A 140 2.87 34.22 -14.42
C SER A 140 3.34 34.62 -15.83
N LEU A 141 2.56 34.25 -16.86
CA LEU A 141 2.74 34.69 -18.25
C LEU A 141 2.10 36.06 -18.46
#